data_AF-A0A5C4VIK8-F1
#
_entry.id   AF-A0A5C4VIK8-F1
#
_cell.length_a   1.000
_cell.length_b   1.000
_cell.length_c   1.000
_cell.angle_alpha   90.00
_cell.angle_beta   90.00
_cell.angle_gamma   90.00
#
_symmetry.space_group_name_H-M   'P 1'
#
loop_
_entity.id
_entity.type
_entity.pdbx_description
1 polymer ?
#
loop_
_entity_poly.entity_id
_entity_poly.type
_entity_poly.pdbx_seq_one_letter_code
_entity_poly.pdbx_strand_id
1 'polypeptide(L)'
;MTDDTRSRILDVALDLFASRGYHTTSIREIAERLELTKTAVLYHFPSKKEIVAALAEPLLADMEAALAAAGRAPAGERRWALIEGLLDVWLAHRHLLRMQLRDLALASDGPVYERFRDAAIMAEHVIAGPLADHADRIRAVQAFAMLSDPVVMFADLPSEMLRPAVLAGVERLLQEPPKPRPTPRPATEPMPVTAPAPEATPRTAPGTAPGSAPEATSVTVSEGAPGTPRRRGRPGSMSPEAVERARRMHASGEHTAAEIARALGVSRATLYRHLSR
;
A
#
# COMPACT_ATOMS: atom_id res chain seq x y z
N MET A 1 -29.83 26.90 12.95
CA MET A 1 -28.37 26.77 13.07
C MET A 1 -27.78 27.69 12.02
N THR A 2 -27.04 28.71 12.42
CA THR A 2 -26.32 29.57 11.47
C THR A 2 -25.30 28.71 10.76
N ASP A 3 -25.59 28.37 9.51
CA ASP A 3 -24.70 27.63 8.63
C ASP A 3 -23.45 28.50 8.38
N ASP A 4 -22.39 28.25 9.15
CA ASP A 4 -21.14 28.99 9.07
C ASP A 4 -20.49 28.71 7.71
N THR A 5 -20.10 29.77 7.00
CA THR A 5 -19.35 29.68 5.73
C THR A 5 -18.17 28.71 5.84
N ARG A 6 -17.54 28.64 7.02
CA ARG A 6 -16.48 27.67 7.31
C ARG A 6 -16.95 26.22 7.14
N SER A 7 -18.10 25.85 7.69
CA SER A 7 -18.68 24.51 7.59
C SER A 7 -19.04 24.17 6.15
N ARG A 8 -19.67 25.11 5.43
CA ARG A 8 -19.99 24.94 4.00
C ARG A 8 -18.75 24.70 3.14
N ILE A 9 -17.63 25.37 3.46
CA ILE A 9 -16.33 25.12 2.80
C ILE A 9 -15.85 23.69 3.06
N LEU A 10 -15.94 23.21 4.29
CA LEU A 10 -15.52 21.85 4.63
C LEU A 10 -16.35 20.80 3.90
N ASP A 11 -17.69 20.94 3.88
CA ASP A 11 -18.59 19.99 3.22
C ASP A 11 -18.31 19.90 1.71
N VAL A 12 -18.23 21.05 1.03
CA VAL A 12 -17.94 21.09 -0.41
C VAL A 12 -16.53 20.58 -0.72
N ALA A 13 -15.55 20.92 0.11
CA ALA A 13 -14.20 20.43 -0.06
C ALA A 13 -14.13 18.91 0.07
N LEU A 14 -14.80 18.35 1.09
CA LEU A 14 -14.84 16.92 1.33
C LEU A 14 -15.47 16.17 0.15
N ASP A 15 -16.60 16.65 -0.38
CA ASP A 15 -17.25 16.07 -1.57
C ASP A 15 -16.34 16.10 -2.81
N LEU A 16 -15.67 17.23 -3.05
CA LEU A 16 -14.76 17.38 -4.18
C LEU A 16 -13.52 16.48 -4.02
N PHE A 17 -12.96 16.39 -2.82
CA PHE A 17 -11.83 15.50 -2.56
C PHE A 17 -12.21 14.03 -2.69
N ALA A 18 -13.38 13.61 -2.21
CA ALA A 18 -13.85 12.24 -2.32
C ALA A 18 -14.16 11.84 -3.77
N SER A 19 -14.65 12.77 -4.60
CA SER A 19 -15.05 12.49 -5.99
C SER A 19 -13.94 12.65 -7.02
N ARG A 20 -13.03 13.62 -6.83
CA ARG A 20 -11.98 13.96 -7.82
C ARG A 20 -10.57 13.64 -7.33
N GLY A 21 -10.39 13.47 -6.03
CA GLY A 21 -9.10 13.33 -5.37
C GLY A 21 -8.57 14.67 -4.84
N TYR A 22 -7.70 14.57 -3.82
CA TYR A 22 -7.11 15.74 -3.16
C TYR A 22 -6.23 16.56 -4.11
N HIS A 23 -5.37 15.91 -4.89
CA HIS A 23 -4.37 16.61 -5.71
C HIS A 23 -4.97 17.38 -6.89
N THR A 24 -6.06 16.87 -7.46
CA THR A 24 -6.76 17.46 -8.61
C THR A 24 -7.67 18.63 -8.21
N THR A 25 -8.17 18.63 -6.98
CA THR A 25 -9.06 19.66 -6.47
C THR A 25 -8.28 20.92 -6.06
N SER A 26 -8.76 22.08 -6.51
CA SER A 26 -8.21 23.39 -6.21
C SER A 26 -9.12 24.22 -5.29
N ILE A 27 -8.53 25.17 -4.54
CA ILE A 27 -9.29 26.14 -3.73
C ILE A 27 -10.24 26.98 -4.61
N ARG A 28 -9.87 27.20 -5.88
CA ARG A 28 -10.72 27.91 -6.83
C ARG A 28 -12.01 27.14 -7.14
N GLU A 29 -11.92 25.84 -7.40
CA GLU A 29 -13.10 25.00 -7.64
C GLU A 29 -14.02 24.94 -6.40
N ILE A 30 -13.44 24.85 -5.21
CA ILE A 30 -14.20 24.91 -3.94
C ILE A 30 -14.97 26.25 -3.85
N ALA A 31 -14.31 27.36 -4.15
CA ALA A 31 -14.91 28.69 -4.14
C ALA A 31 -16.03 28.83 -5.18
N GLU A 32 -15.79 28.37 -6.43
CA GLU A 32 -16.76 28.39 -7.52
C GLU A 32 -18.03 27.59 -7.16
N ARG A 33 -17.88 26.42 -6.53
CA ARG A 33 -19.00 25.58 -6.12
C ARG A 33 -19.88 26.20 -5.02
N LEU A 34 -19.31 27.12 -4.24
CA LEU A 34 -19.97 27.87 -3.16
C LEU A 34 -20.43 29.27 -3.57
N GLU A 35 -20.18 29.68 -4.81
CA GLU A 35 -20.39 31.05 -5.30
C GLU A 35 -19.61 32.09 -4.47
N LEU A 36 -18.43 31.71 -4.00
CA LEU A 36 -17.50 32.54 -3.24
C LEU A 36 -16.28 32.93 -4.09
N THR A 37 -15.58 33.97 -3.66
CA THR A 37 -14.25 34.27 -4.23
C THR A 37 -13.20 33.35 -3.60
N LYS A 38 -12.11 33.07 -4.34
CA LYS A 38 -10.94 32.37 -3.78
C LYS A 38 -10.43 33.06 -2.50
N THR A 39 -10.44 34.39 -2.47
CA THR A 39 -10.04 35.18 -1.31
C THR A 39 -10.94 34.94 -0.10
N ALA A 40 -12.26 34.82 -0.31
CA ALA A 40 -13.20 34.51 0.77
C ALA A 40 -12.94 33.11 1.35
N VAL A 41 -12.63 32.11 0.52
CA VAL A 41 -12.25 30.78 1.03
C VAL A 41 -10.92 30.84 1.80
N LEU A 42 -9.92 31.55 1.26
CA LEU A 42 -8.61 31.71 1.89
C LEU A 42 -8.65 32.48 3.22
N TYR A 43 -9.66 33.32 3.44
CA TYR A 43 -9.90 33.98 4.72
C TYR A 43 -10.22 32.98 5.83
N HIS A 44 -11.00 31.93 5.52
CA HIS A 44 -11.33 30.87 6.49
C HIS A 44 -10.23 29.81 6.59
N PHE A 45 -9.60 29.47 5.46
CA PHE A 45 -8.59 28.44 5.39
C PHE A 45 -7.41 28.93 4.54
N PRO A 46 -6.30 29.33 5.18
CA PRO A 46 -5.13 29.90 4.48
C PRO A 46 -4.52 28.98 3.41
N SER A 47 -4.77 27.67 3.47
CA SER A 47 -4.30 26.72 2.47
C SER A 47 -5.25 25.53 2.31
N LYS A 48 -5.07 24.75 1.24
CA LYS A 48 -5.79 23.49 1.03
C LYS A 48 -5.48 22.46 2.12
N LYS A 49 -4.27 22.53 2.71
CA LYS A 49 -3.87 21.67 3.82
C LYS A 49 -4.61 22.01 5.11
N GLU A 50 -4.87 23.29 5.36
CA GLU A 50 -5.67 23.74 6.52
C GLU A 50 -7.12 23.25 6.43
N ILE A 51 -7.68 23.16 5.22
CA ILE A 51 -8.99 22.53 5.00
C ILE A 51 -8.93 21.05 5.41
N VAL A 52 -7.91 20.32 4.94
CA VAL A 52 -7.73 18.89 5.29
C VAL A 52 -7.51 18.69 6.79
N ALA A 53 -6.70 19.53 7.43
CA ALA A 53 -6.47 19.47 8.87
C ALA A 53 -7.79 19.69 9.64
N ALA A 54 -8.58 20.68 9.24
CA ALA A 54 -9.88 20.93 9.84
C ALA A 54 -10.91 19.81 9.58
N LEU A 55 -10.84 19.14 8.42
CA LEU A 55 -11.64 17.95 8.13
C LEU A 55 -11.22 16.75 8.98
N ALA A 56 -9.93 16.60 9.29
CA ALA A 56 -9.39 15.50 10.09
C ALA A 56 -9.57 15.69 11.60
N GLU A 57 -9.73 16.93 12.07
CA GLU A 57 -9.82 17.22 13.51
C GLU A 57 -10.92 16.43 14.23
N PRO A 58 -12.17 16.31 13.71
CA PRO A 58 -13.20 15.52 14.37
C PRO A 58 -12.84 14.04 14.50
N LEU A 59 -12.24 13.45 13.47
CA LEU A 59 -11.76 12.06 13.50
C LEU A 59 -10.70 11.88 14.58
N LEU A 60 -9.71 12.78 14.65
CA LEU A 60 -8.64 12.71 15.64
C LEU A 60 -9.18 12.85 17.07
N ALA A 61 -10.06 13.83 17.29
CA ALA A 61 -10.69 14.06 18.58
C ALA A 61 -11.49 12.83 19.05
N ASP A 62 -12.22 12.19 18.15
CA ASP A 62 -13.00 11.00 18.47
C ASP A 62 -12.12 9.77 18.71
N MET A 63 -11.01 9.61 17.98
CA MET A 63 -10.01 8.57 18.26
C MET A 63 -9.38 8.74 19.65
N GLU A 64 -9.00 9.98 20.01
CA GLU A 64 -8.47 10.32 21.33
C GLU A 64 -9.51 10.07 22.43
N ALA A 65 -10.79 10.39 22.18
CA ALA A 65 -11.88 10.11 23.09
C ALA A 65 -12.12 8.60 23.29
N ALA A 66 -12.04 7.79 22.22
CA ALA A 66 -12.15 6.33 22.28
C ALA A 66 -11.01 5.72 23.12
N LEU A 67 -9.78 6.19 22.94
CA LEU A 67 -8.62 5.82 23.77
C LEU A 67 -8.84 6.18 25.24
N ALA A 68 -9.29 7.39 25.52
CA ALA A 68 -9.57 7.85 26.89
C ALA A 68 -10.74 7.08 27.55
N ALA A 69 -11.76 6.70 26.78
CA ALA A 69 -12.86 5.87 27.26
C ALA A 69 -12.37 4.45 27.61
N ALA A 70 -11.60 3.81 26.73
CA ALA A 70 -11.02 2.50 26.98
C ALA A 70 -10.07 2.49 28.19
N GLY A 71 -9.30 3.56 28.39
CA GLY A 71 -8.43 3.71 29.57
C GLY A 71 -9.19 3.73 30.91
N ARG A 72 -10.46 4.16 30.90
CA ARG A 72 -11.35 4.18 32.08
C ARG A 72 -12.09 2.87 32.32
N ALA A 73 -12.12 1.96 31.33
CA ALA A 73 -12.76 0.67 31.48
C ALA A 73 -11.97 -0.26 32.44
N PRO A 74 -12.63 -1.25 33.06
CA PRO A 74 -11.96 -2.31 33.82
C PRO A 74 -10.87 -2.98 32.99
N ALA A 75 -9.77 -3.40 33.63
CA ALA A 75 -8.58 -3.90 32.94
C ALA A 75 -8.87 -5.03 31.92
N GLY A 76 -9.79 -5.95 32.26
CA GLY A 76 -10.19 -7.05 31.38
C GLY A 76 -11.03 -6.63 30.16
N GLU A 77 -11.63 -5.45 30.19
CA GLU A 77 -12.56 -4.96 29.16
C GLU A 77 -11.93 -3.93 28.23
N ARG A 78 -10.83 -3.27 28.65
CA ARG A 78 -10.19 -2.16 27.92
C ARG A 78 -9.93 -2.46 26.45
N ARG A 79 -9.45 -3.67 26.16
CA ARG A 79 -9.14 -4.12 24.80
C ARG A 79 -10.37 -4.04 23.90
N TRP A 80 -11.48 -4.63 24.34
CA TRP A 80 -12.70 -4.69 23.55
C TRP A 80 -13.43 -3.35 23.52
N ALA A 81 -13.45 -2.63 24.63
CA ALA A 81 -13.98 -1.26 24.68
C ALA A 81 -13.27 -0.35 23.66
N LEU A 82 -11.94 -0.49 23.52
CA LEU A 82 -11.19 0.25 22.51
C LEU A 82 -11.51 -0.19 21.08
N ILE A 83 -11.56 -1.50 20.83
CA ILE A 83 -11.85 -2.05 19.49
C ILE A 83 -13.23 -1.57 19.00
N GLU A 84 -14.25 -1.65 19.84
CA GLU A 84 -15.60 -1.19 19.52
C GLU A 84 -15.62 0.32 19.33
N GLY A 85 -15.01 1.08 20.25
CA GLY A 85 -14.94 2.53 20.17
C GLY A 85 -14.26 3.00 18.89
N LEU A 86 -13.09 2.45 18.54
CA LEU A 86 -12.39 2.81 17.30
C LEU A 86 -13.19 2.43 16.05
N LEU A 87 -13.85 1.27 16.02
CA LEU A 87 -14.71 0.90 14.90
C LEU A 87 -15.87 1.88 14.74
N ASP A 88 -16.50 2.30 15.83
CA ASP A 88 -17.59 3.28 15.81
C ASP A 88 -17.08 4.64 15.29
N VAL A 89 -15.86 5.06 15.67
CA VAL A 89 -15.20 6.25 15.10
C VAL A 89 -14.99 6.08 13.58
N TRP A 90 -14.45 4.96 13.12
CA TRP A 90 -14.24 4.73 11.69
C TRP A 90 -15.54 4.76 10.89
N LEU A 91 -16.60 4.15 11.41
CA LEU A 91 -17.92 4.13 10.78
C LEU A 91 -18.56 5.53 10.76
N ALA A 92 -18.39 6.33 11.82
CA ALA A 92 -18.90 7.70 11.89
C ALA A 92 -18.20 8.63 10.89
N HIS A 93 -16.90 8.47 10.70
CA HIS A 93 -16.08 9.30 9.82
C HIS A 93 -15.86 8.70 8.42
N ARG A 94 -16.63 7.66 8.04
CA ARG A 94 -16.44 6.91 6.78
C ARG A 94 -16.41 7.78 5.52
N HIS A 95 -17.12 8.91 5.51
CA HIS A 95 -17.13 9.84 4.36
C HIS A 95 -15.77 10.54 4.18
N LEU A 96 -15.14 10.95 5.29
CA LEU A 96 -13.77 11.47 5.29
C LEU A 96 -12.79 10.41 4.77
N LEU A 97 -12.96 9.16 5.16
CA LEU A 97 -12.04 8.08 4.77
C LEU A 97 -12.18 7.65 3.29
N ARG A 98 -13.30 8.00 2.62
CA ARG A 98 -13.46 7.85 1.16
C ARG A 98 -12.51 8.78 0.40
N MET A 99 -12.18 9.94 0.94
CA MET A 99 -10.97 10.66 0.55
C MET A 99 -9.79 9.82 1.02
N GLN A 100 -9.31 8.92 0.15
CA GLN A 100 -8.42 7.80 0.51
C GLN A 100 -7.50 8.14 1.68
N LEU A 101 -7.53 7.34 2.76
CA LEU A 101 -6.70 7.53 3.95
C LEU A 101 -5.20 7.71 3.61
N ARG A 102 -4.75 7.11 2.50
CA ARG A 102 -3.40 7.30 1.95
C ARG A 102 -3.14 8.73 1.50
N ASP A 103 -4.12 9.38 0.88
CA ASP A 103 -4.04 10.79 0.50
C ASP A 103 -4.15 11.68 1.74
N LEU A 104 -4.94 11.31 2.76
CA LEU A 104 -4.97 12.05 4.03
C LEU A 104 -3.59 12.03 4.71
N ALA A 105 -2.93 10.88 4.81
CA ALA A 105 -1.59 10.77 5.37
C ALA A 105 -0.49 11.45 4.53
N LEU A 106 -0.66 11.51 3.20
CA LEU A 106 0.28 12.20 2.28
C LEU A 106 0.00 13.70 2.14
N ALA A 107 -1.23 14.15 2.36
CA ALA A 107 -1.68 15.54 2.26
C ALA A 107 -1.55 16.31 3.58
N SER A 108 -1.58 15.60 4.70
CA SER A 108 -1.46 16.17 6.04
C SER A 108 -0.01 16.60 6.30
N ASP A 109 0.17 17.83 6.76
CA ASP A 109 1.44 18.26 7.36
C ASP A 109 1.74 17.45 8.63
N GLY A 110 2.95 17.62 9.17
CA GLY A 110 3.43 16.90 10.35
C GLY A 110 2.40 16.74 11.47
N PRO A 111 1.73 17.80 11.98
CA PRO A 111 0.92 17.68 13.20
C PRO A 111 -0.27 16.70 13.13
N VAL A 112 -1.03 16.70 12.04
CA VAL A 112 -2.19 15.80 11.88
C VAL A 112 -1.73 14.35 11.71
N TYR A 113 -0.70 14.14 10.89
CA TYR A 113 -0.09 12.83 10.72
C TYR A 113 0.51 12.29 12.03
N GLU A 114 1.24 13.13 12.78
CA GLU A 114 1.83 12.74 14.06
C GLU A 114 0.76 12.38 15.09
N ARG A 115 -0.32 13.18 15.22
CA ARG A 115 -1.45 12.85 16.12
C ARG A 115 -2.09 11.52 15.75
N PHE A 116 -2.35 11.29 14.46
CA PHE A 116 -2.90 10.03 13.99
C PHE A 116 -1.96 8.85 14.29
N ARG A 117 -0.67 9.00 13.97
CA ARG A 117 0.38 8.00 14.22
C ARG A 117 0.48 7.65 15.71
N ASP A 118 0.51 8.65 16.57
CA ASP A 118 0.62 8.47 18.01
C ASP A 118 -0.63 7.80 18.59
N ALA A 119 -1.83 8.20 18.14
CA ALA A 119 -3.08 7.55 18.50
C ALA A 119 -3.12 6.07 18.04
N ALA A 120 -2.66 5.77 16.82
CA ALA A 120 -2.57 4.42 16.30
C ALA A 120 -1.59 3.55 17.13
N ILE A 121 -0.39 4.06 17.43
CA ILE A 121 0.60 3.34 18.26
C ILE A 121 0.03 3.05 19.65
N MET A 122 -0.65 4.03 20.25
CA MET A 122 -1.30 3.85 21.55
C MET A 122 -2.42 2.80 21.49
N ALA A 123 -3.22 2.83 20.42
CA ALA A 123 -4.27 1.84 20.22
C ALA A 123 -3.71 0.42 20.07
N GLU A 124 -2.69 0.24 19.23
CA GLU A 124 -2.00 -1.03 19.04
C GLU A 124 -1.43 -1.56 20.35
N HIS A 125 -0.86 -0.70 21.18
CA HIS A 125 -0.34 -1.09 22.49
C HIS A 125 -1.46 -1.59 23.43
N VAL A 126 -2.60 -0.89 23.48
CA VAL A 126 -3.75 -1.32 24.29
C VAL A 126 -4.36 -2.61 23.74
N ILE A 127 -4.45 -2.78 22.41
CA ILE A 127 -4.98 -3.98 21.77
C ILE A 127 -4.08 -5.18 22.01
N ALA A 128 -2.76 -5.00 22.02
CA ALA A 128 -1.80 -6.06 22.30
C ALA A 128 -1.89 -6.52 23.77
N GLY A 129 -2.06 -5.58 24.69
CA GLY A 129 -2.13 -5.83 26.13
C GLY A 129 -0.76 -5.86 26.81
N PRO A 130 -0.73 -5.86 28.15
CA PRO A 130 0.49 -5.59 28.93
C PRO A 130 1.54 -6.71 28.89
N LEU A 131 1.14 -7.94 28.55
CA LEU A 131 2.01 -9.12 28.51
C LEU A 131 2.30 -9.59 27.08
N ALA A 132 2.04 -8.73 26.09
CA ALA A 132 2.12 -9.07 24.67
C ALA A 132 3.54 -9.45 24.22
N ASP A 133 3.66 -10.62 23.58
CA ASP A 133 4.84 -10.99 22.83
C ASP A 133 4.89 -10.33 21.44
N HIS A 134 5.88 -10.68 20.61
CA HIS A 134 5.99 -10.13 19.25
C HIS A 134 4.82 -10.54 18.35
N ALA A 135 4.29 -11.76 18.51
CA ALA A 135 3.17 -12.24 17.73
C ALA A 135 1.87 -11.53 18.13
N ASP A 136 1.66 -11.26 19.42
CA ASP A 136 0.54 -10.47 19.94
C ASP A 136 0.56 -9.04 19.39
N ARG A 137 1.72 -8.39 19.37
CA ARG A 137 1.88 -7.05 18.81
C ARG A 137 1.58 -7.01 17.31
N ILE A 138 2.04 -8.00 16.56
CA ILE A 138 1.72 -8.12 15.13
C ILE A 138 0.21 -8.31 14.93
N ARG A 139 -0.43 -9.18 15.72
CA ARG A 139 -1.88 -9.36 15.69
C ARG A 139 -2.64 -8.09 16.07
N ALA A 140 -2.11 -7.29 16.99
CA ALA A 140 -2.71 -6.01 17.35
C ALA A 140 -2.68 -5.00 16.20
N VAL A 141 -1.56 -4.87 15.49
CA VAL A 141 -1.44 -4.06 14.27
C VAL A 141 -2.42 -4.54 13.20
N GLN A 142 -2.51 -5.86 13.01
CA GLN A 142 -3.46 -6.47 12.06
C GLN A 142 -4.91 -6.19 12.46
N ALA A 143 -5.24 -6.32 13.75
CA ALA A 143 -6.57 -6.03 14.27
C ALA A 143 -6.93 -4.56 14.07
N PHE A 144 -6.02 -3.63 14.34
CA PHE A 144 -6.22 -2.20 14.10
C PHE A 144 -6.50 -1.90 12.62
N ALA A 145 -5.71 -2.47 11.70
CA ALA A 145 -5.94 -2.35 10.26
C ALA A 145 -7.31 -2.94 9.84
N MET A 146 -7.75 -4.03 10.47
CA MET A 146 -9.09 -4.60 10.25
C MET A 146 -10.24 -3.70 10.71
N LEU A 147 -9.99 -2.69 11.55
CA LEU A 147 -11.00 -1.70 11.92
C LEU A 147 -11.19 -0.63 10.82
N SER A 148 -10.11 -0.23 10.15
CA SER A 148 -10.13 0.82 9.12
C SER A 148 -10.42 0.29 7.72
N ASP A 149 -9.68 -0.72 7.28
CA ASP A 149 -9.60 -1.09 5.86
C ASP A 149 -10.94 -1.59 5.31
N PRO A 150 -11.72 -2.43 6.01
CA PRO A 150 -13.03 -2.83 5.53
C PRO A 150 -14.01 -1.65 5.40
N VAL A 151 -13.94 -0.67 6.30
CA VAL A 151 -14.80 0.53 6.24
C VAL A 151 -14.48 1.35 4.99
N VAL A 152 -13.21 1.45 4.62
CA VAL A 152 -12.75 2.16 3.41
C VAL A 152 -13.06 1.39 2.13
N MET A 153 -12.73 0.10 2.11
CA MET A 153 -12.80 -0.72 0.88
C MET A 153 -14.22 -1.14 0.54
N PHE A 154 -15.11 -1.22 1.53
CA PHE A 154 -16.52 -1.53 1.35
C PHE A 154 -17.40 -0.33 1.71
N ALA A 155 -16.99 0.86 1.27
CA ALA A 155 -17.66 2.13 1.57
C ALA A 155 -19.09 2.25 1.03
N ASP A 156 -19.60 1.29 0.25
CA ASP A 156 -20.98 1.24 -0.23
C ASP A 156 -21.86 0.28 0.60
N LEU A 157 -21.27 -0.51 1.50
CA LEU A 157 -22.03 -1.38 2.40
C LEU A 157 -22.62 -0.59 3.58
N PRO A 158 -23.84 -0.93 4.04
CA PRO A 158 -24.42 -0.32 5.22
C PRO A 158 -23.60 -0.62 6.49
N SER A 159 -23.53 0.34 7.41
CA SER A 159 -22.72 0.23 8.63
C SER A 159 -23.19 -0.92 9.54
N GLU A 160 -24.48 -1.22 9.54
CA GLU A 160 -25.10 -2.32 10.26
C GLU A 160 -24.67 -3.71 9.75
N MET A 161 -24.21 -3.79 8.50
CA MET A 161 -23.61 -5.02 7.95
C MET A 161 -22.11 -5.06 8.22
N LEU A 162 -21.42 -3.94 8.07
CA LEU A 162 -19.96 -3.85 8.27
C LEU A 162 -19.55 -4.10 9.72
N ARG A 163 -20.21 -3.43 10.67
CA ARG A 163 -19.84 -3.48 12.09
C ARG A 163 -19.74 -4.91 12.63
N PRO A 164 -20.78 -5.76 12.58
CA PRO A 164 -20.69 -7.13 13.10
C PRO A 164 -19.69 -7.99 12.33
N ALA A 165 -19.53 -7.80 11.00
CA ALA A 165 -18.58 -8.55 10.20
C ALA A 165 -17.12 -8.24 10.57
N VAL A 166 -16.80 -6.96 10.79
CA VAL A 166 -15.47 -6.51 11.23
C VAL A 166 -15.16 -7.04 12.63
N LEU A 167 -16.06 -6.85 13.60
CA LEU A 167 -15.84 -7.32 14.97
C LEU A 167 -15.64 -8.84 15.03
N ALA A 168 -16.45 -9.62 14.31
CA ALA A 168 -16.28 -11.07 14.24
C ALA A 168 -14.94 -11.48 13.60
N GLY A 169 -14.43 -10.71 12.62
CA GLY A 169 -13.11 -10.92 12.03
C GLY A 169 -11.98 -10.67 13.03
N VAL A 170 -12.06 -9.54 13.74
CA VAL A 170 -11.08 -9.15 14.77
C VAL A 170 -11.09 -10.16 15.92
N GLU A 171 -12.27 -10.59 16.36
CA GLU A 171 -12.40 -11.62 17.39
C GLU A 171 -11.66 -12.91 17.02
N ARG A 172 -11.89 -13.43 15.80
CA ARG A 172 -11.18 -14.63 15.31
C ARG A 172 -9.67 -14.45 15.27
N LEU A 173 -9.19 -13.31 14.76
CA LEU A 173 -7.76 -13.00 14.70
C LEU A 173 -7.12 -13.00 16.09
N LEU A 174 -7.80 -12.44 17.07
CA LEU A 174 -7.28 -12.26 18.42
C LEU A 174 -7.47 -13.51 19.31
N GLN A 175 -8.36 -14.43 18.92
CA GLN A 175 -8.57 -15.73 19.59
C GLN A 175 -7.67 -16.86 19.06
N GLU A 176 -7.08 -16.74 17.85
CA GLU A 176 -6.35 -17.87 17.23
C GLU A 176 -4.96 -18.08 17.91
N PRO A 177 -4.73 -19.19 18.64
CA PRO A 177 -3.38 -19.57 19.01
C PRO A 177 -2.59 -19.93 17.73
N PRO A 178 -1.28 -19.66 17.65
CA PRO A 178 -0.51 -19.99 16.46
C PRO A 178 -0.65 -21.49 16.16
N LYS A 179 -1.35 -21.85 15.07
CA LYS A 179 -1.34 -23.23 14.59
C LYS A 179 0.11 -23.59 14.26
N PRO A 180 0.69 -24.65 14.84
CA PRO A 180 1.99 -25.13 14.39
C PRO A 180 1.87 -25.43 12.90
N ARG A 181 2.68 -24.77 12.07
CA ARG A 181 2.76 -25.15 10.66
C ARG A 181 3.15 -26.63 10.62
N PRO A 182 2.46 -27.48 9.84
CA PRO A 182 2.98 -28.80 9.58
C PRO A 182 4.40 -28.61 9.05
N THR A 183 5.37 -29.27 9.69
CA THR A 183 6.73 -29.36 9.17
C THR A 183 6.61 -29.76 7.71
N PRO A 184 7.26 -29.02 6.77
CA PRO A 184 7.24 -29.42 5.38
C PRO A 184 7.73 -30.87 5.34
N ARG A 185 6.88 -31.78 4.84
CA ARG A 185 7.28 -33.16 4.55
C ARG A 185 8.56 -33.05 3.71
N PRO A 186 9.64 -33.81 4.01
CA PRO A 186 10.84 -33.78 3.20
C PRO A 186 10.41 -33.97 1.75
N ALA A 187 10.87 -33.07 0.87
CA ALA A 187 10.49 -33.03 -0.52
C ALA A 187 10.69 -34.44 -1.11
N THR A 188 9.60 -35.14 -1.42
CA THR A 188 9.65 -36.21 -2.41
C THR A 188 10.24 -35.60 -3.66
N GLU A 189 11.22 -36.29 -4.23
CA GLU A 189 12.04 -35.85 -5.37
C GLU A 189 11.21 -35.06 -6.39
N PRO A 190 11.74 -33.93 -6.91
CA PRO A 190 11.01 -33.16 -7.91
C PRO A 190 10.72 -34.05 -9.11
N MET A 191 9.43 -34.24 -9.42
CA MET A 191 9.02 -34.83 -10.68
C MET A 191 9.67 -34.05 -11.83
N PRO A 192 10.23 -34.74 -12.85
CA PRO A 192 10.87 -34.05 -13.96
C PRO A 192 9.84 -33.18 -14.68
N VAL A 193 10.01 -31.87 -14.59
CA VAL A 193 9.27 -30.90 -15.40
C VAL A 193 9.74 -31.09 -16.83
N THR A 194 8.91 -31.71 -17.67
CA THR A 194 9.16 -31.79 -19.11
C THR A 194 9.13 -30.38 -19.68
N ALA A 195 10.26 -29.92 -20.24
CA ALA A 195 10.35 -28.63 -20.90
C ALA A 195 9.39 -28.59 -22.10
N PRO A 196 8.74 -27.44 -22.39
CA PRO A 196 7.93 -27.31 -23.59
C PRO A 196 8.83 -27.41 -24.83
N ALA A 197 8.35 -28.12 -25.86
CA ALA A 197 9.05 -28.28 -27.13
C ALA A 197 9.32 -26.91 -27.79
N PRO A 198 10.48 -26.71 -28.44
CA PRO A 198 10.78 -25.44 -29.09
C PRO A 198 9.86 -25.20 -30.29
N GLU A 199 9.33 -23.98 -30.38
CA GLU A 199 8.49 -23.49 -31.47
C GLU A 199 9.16 -23.66 -32.83
N ALA A 200 8.37 -24.11 -33.82
CA ALA A 200 8.81 -24.32 -35.19
C ALA A 200 9.25 -22.98 -35.83
N THR A 201 10.48 -22.95 -36.33
CA THR A 201 11.01 -21.85 -37.13
C THR A 201 10.24 -21.68 -38.45
N PRO A 202 10.04 -20.43 -38.92
CA PRO A 202 9.28 -20.18 -40.14
C PRO A 202 10.05 -20.66 -41.38
N ARG A 203 9.34 -21.37 -42.26
CA ARG A 203 9.83 -21.89 -43.55
C ARG A 203 10.30 -20.76 -44.46
N THR A 204 11.56 -20.84 -44.89
CA THR A 204 12.05 -20.22 -46.12
C THR A 204 12.54 -21.32 -47.07
N ALA A 205 11.90 -21.44 -48.23
CA ALA A 205 12.46 -22.13 -49.42
C ALA A 205 13.39 -21.14 -50.17
N PRO A 206 14.27 -21.52 -51.11
CA PRO A 206 14.33 -22.79 -51.88
C PRO A 206 15.76 -23.37 -52.13
N GLY A 207 15.86 -24.52 -52.82
CA GLY A 207 17.02 -24.86 -53.68
C GLY A 207 17.81 -26.14 -53.38
N THR A 208 17.54 -27.17 -54.19
CA THR A 208 18.43 -28.17 -54.84
C THR A 208 19.62 -28.84 -54.10
N ALA A 209 19.60 -30.17 -54.16
CA ALA A 209 20.51 -31.23 -53.66
C ALA A 209 21.94 -31.28 -54.29
N PRO A 210 22.76 -32.36 -54.11
CA PRO A 210 23.18 -33.14 -52.91
C PRO A 210 24.72 -33.39 -52.86
N GLY A 211 25.24 -34.05 -51.81
CA GLY A 211 26.45 -34.88 -51.96
C GLY A 211 27.30 -35.16 -50.71
N SER A 212 27.25 -36.41 -50.26
CA SER A 212 28.38 -37.26 -49.80
C SER A 212 29.10 -37.01 -48.47
N ALA A 213 29.18 -38.10 -47.69
CA ALA A 213 29.96 -38.37 -46.46
C ALA A 213 31.49 -38.49 -46.75
N PRO A 214 32.40 -38.98 -45.86
CA PRO A 214 32.28 -39.50 -44.47
C PRO A 214 33.46 -39.17 -43.49
N GLU A 215 33.42 -39.80 -42.29
CA GLU A 215 34.53 -40.31 -41.43
C GLU A 215 35.52 -39.34 -40.73
N ALA A 216 35.55 -39.36 -39.38
CA ALA A 216 36.55 -39.98 -38.49
C ALA A 216 37.81 -39.09 -38.29
N THR A 217 38.45 -38.92 -37.12
CA THR A 217 38.72 -39.82 -36.00
C THR A 217 39.29 -38.99 -34.82
N SER A 218 38.95 -39.42 -33.60
CA SER A 218 39.80 -39.55 -32.38
C SER A 218 40.75 -38.45 -31.86
N VAL A 219 40.84 -38.45 -30.52
CA VAL A 219 42.06 -38.45 -29.66
C VAL A 219 42.02 -37.44 -28.49
N THR A 220 41.67 -38.03 -27.33
CA THR A 220 42.24 -37.92 -25.97
C THR A 220 42.08 -36.65 -25.10
N VAL A 221 41.26 -36.85 -24.05
CA VAL A 221 41.56 -36.79 -22.60
C VAL A 221 42.88 -36.14 -22.16
N SER A 222 42.76 -35.13 -21.29
CA SER A 222 43.58 -35.02 -20.05
C SER A 222 42.83 -34.19 -19.01
N GLU A 223 42.79 -34.73 -17.79
CA GLU A 223 42.12 -34.23 -16.59
C GLU A 223 42.78 -32.98 -16.01
N GLY A 224 42.00 -32.20 -15.25
CA GLY A 224 42.50 -31.28 -14.23
C GLY A 224 41.78 -29.94 -14.15
N ALA A 225 40.60 -29.88 -13.53
CA ALA A 225 40.05 -28.62 -13.04
C ALA A 225 39.38 -28.78 -11.66
N PRO A 226 39.88 -28.08 -10.63
CA PRO A 226 39.30 -28.02 -9.29
C PRO A 226 38.20 -26.95 -9.23
N GLY A 227 37.25 -27.13 -8.30
CA GLY A 227 36.45 -26.05 -7.73
C GLY A 227 35.31 -25.52 -8.60
N THR A 228 34.09 -25.91 -8.23
CA THR A 228 32.84 -25.29 -8.68
C THR A 228 32.91 -23.76 -8.47
N PRO A 229 32.56 -22.91 -9.46
CA PRO A 229 32.48 -21.49 -9.24
C PRO A 229 31.34 -21.20 -8.27
N ARG A 230 31.68 -20.59 -7.13
CA ARG A 230 30.72 -20.01 -6.19
C ARG A 230 29.72 -19.15 -6.97
N ARG A 231 28.44 -19.48 -6.86
CA ARG A 231 27.29 -18.69 -7.32
C ARG A 231 27.50 -17.22 -6.93
N ARG A 232 27.85 -16.39 -7.93
CA ARG A 232 27.91 -14.93 -7.79
C ARG A 232 26.50 -14.42 -7.49
N GLY A 233 26.37 -13.60 -6.47
CA GLY A 233 25.10 -13.16 -5.90
C GLY A 233 24.20 -12.36 -6.87
N ARG A 234 22.95 -12.20 -6.40
CA ARG A 234 21.90 -11.26 -6.83
C ARG A 234 22.39 -10.16 -7.79
N PRO A 235 21.77 -9.96 -8.98
CA PRO A 235 22.14 -8.85 -9.85
C PRO A 235 22.06 -7.52 -9.07
N GLY A 236 23.17 -6.78 -9.10
CA GLY A 236 23.33 -5.50 -8.42
C GLY A 236 22.42 -4.44 -9.00
N SER A 237 22.20 -3.39 -8.21
CA SER A 237 21.59 -2.12 -8.61
C SER A 237 22.00 -1.66 -10.02
N MET A 238 21.11 -0.91 -10.69
CA MET A 238 21.37 -0.30 -12.00
C MET A 238 22.75 0.34 -12.07
N SER A 239 23.48 0.13 -13.17
CA SER A 239 24.76 0.81 -13.39
C SER A 239 24.55 2.33 -13.50
N PRO A 240 25.56 3.15 -13.16
CA PRO A 240 25.47 4.61 -13.31
C PRO A 240 25.08 5.05 -14.73
N GLU A 241 25.59 4.37 -15.75
CA GLU A 241 25.22 4.61 -17.15
C GLU A 241 23.75 4.29 -17.44
N ALA A 242 23.21 3.21 -16.85
CA ALA A 242 21.80 2.83 -16.99
C ALA A 242 20.87 3.82 -16.26
N VAL A 243 21.30 4.39 -15.13
CA VAL A 243 20.56 5.44 -14.41
C VAL A 243 20.52 6.73 -15.23
N GLU A 244 21.65 7.13 -15.81
CA GLU A 244 21.71 8.36 -16.61
C GLU A 244 20.91 8.23 -17.91
N ARG A 245 20.96 7.04 -18.54
CA ARG A 245 20.09 6.72 -19.69
C ARG A 245 18.61 6.74 -19.31
N ALA A 246 18.24 6.21 -18.15
CA ALA A 246 16.87 6.25 -17.63
C ALA A 246 16.37 7.69 -17.42
N ARG A 247 17.20 8.56 -16.84
CA ARG A 247 16.87 9.96 -16.60
C ARG A 247 16.63 10.73 -17.90
N ARG A 248 17.50 10.55 -18.91
CA ARG A 248 17.29 11.17 -20.23
C ARG A 248 16.00 10.71 -20.91
N MET A 249 15.71 9.41 -20.90
CA MET A 249 14.48 8.86 -21.48
C MET A 249 13.22 9.31 -20.73
N HIS A 250 13.30 9.52 -19.42
CA HIS A 250 12.19 10.04 -18.62
C HIS A 250 11.99 11.55 -18.82
N ALA A 251 13.08 12.31 -18.96
CA ALA A 251 13.04 13.75 -19.16
C ALA A 251 12.56 14.16 -20.56
N SER A 252 12.71 13.31 -21.58
CA SER A 252 12.17 13.60 -22.92
C SER A 252 10.64 13.55 -22.97
N GLY A 253 9.99 12.86 -22.02
CA GLY A 253 8.54 12.69 -22.00
C GLY A 253 7.97 11.76 -23.09
N GLU A 254 8.83 11.24 -23.97
CA GLU A 254 8.45 10.39 -25.11
C GLU A 254 8.26 8.91 -24.72
N HIS A 255 8.69 8.52 -23.52
CA HIS A 255 8.63 7.14 -23.04
C HIS A 255 7.94 7.03 -21.69
N THR A 256 7.01 6.08 -21.58
CA THR A 256 6.42 5.71 -20.31
C THR A 256 7.43 4.98 -19.43
N ALA A 257 7.26 5.04 -18.10
CA ALA A 257 8.12 4.32 -17.15
C ALA A 257 8.15 2.79 -17.39
N ALA A 258 7.11 2.21 -17.99
CA ALA A 258 7.08 0.80 -18.37
C ALA A 258 7.98 0.49 -19.58
N GLU A 259 8.04 1.38 -20.55
CA GLU A 259 8.90 1.25 -21.73
C GLU A 259 10.38 1.44 -21.36
N ILE A 260 10.68 2.41 -20.49
CA ILE A 260 12.03 2.64 -19.98
C ILE A 260 12.53 1.42 -19.17
N ALA A 261 11.67 0.87 -18.30
CA ALA A 261 12.01 -0.32 -17.51
C ALA A 261 12.29 -1.55 -18.41
N ARG A 262 11.48 -1.74 -19.46
CA ARG A 262 11.65 -2.80 -20.45
C ARG A 262 12.94 -2.64 -21.26
N ALA A 263 13.24 -1.42 -21.71
CA ALA A 263 14.45 -1.11 -22.48
C ALA A 263 15.75 -1.32 -21.67
N LEU A 264 15.67 -1.20 -20.34
CA LEU A 264 16.81 -1.36 -19.43
C LEU A 264 16.87 -2.74 -18.76
N GLY A 265 15.93 -3.64 -19.05
CA GLY A 265 15.90 -4.98 -18.45
C GLY A 265 15.68 -4.98 -16.93
N VAL A 266 15.02 -3.96 -16.38
CA VAL A 266 14.79 -3.79 -14.95
C VAL A 266 13.31 -3.70 -14.61
N SER A 267 12.94 -3.94 -13.35
CA SER A 267 11.58 -3.71 -12.88
C SER A 267 11.25 -2.22 -12.79
N ARG A 268 9.96 -1.85 -12.93
CA ARG A 268 9.48 -0.48 -12.69
C ARG A 268 9.86 0.03 -11.29
N ALA A 269 9.81 -0.85 -10.29
CA ALA A 269 10.22 -0.52 -8.91
C ALA A 269 11.71 -0.19 -8.81
N THR A 270 12.57 -0.88 -9.58
CA THR A 270 14.00 -0.56 -9.67
C THR A 270 14.22 0.79 -10.36
N LEU A 271 13.51 1.05 -11.45
CA LEU A 271 13.58 2.32 -12.18
C LEU A 271 13.22 3.53 -11.28
N TYR A 272 12.08 3.47 -10.58
CA TYR A 272 11.62 4.60 -9.75
C TYR A 272 12.58 4.95 -8.61
N ARG A 273 13.25 3.95 -8.00
CA ARG A 273 14.24 4.18 -6.93
C ARG A 273 15.43 5.06 -7.37
N HIS A 274 15.70 5.13 -8.68
CA HIS A 274 16.80 5.92 -9.24
C HIS A 274 16.34 7.21 -9.94
N LEU A 275 15.04 7.37 -10.20
CA LEU A 275 14.46 8.60 -10.74
C LEU A 275 14.00 9.58 -9.65
N SER A 276 13.72 9.09 -8.44
CA SER A 276 13.29 9.91 -7.28
C SER A 276 14.45 10.41 -6.41
N ARG A 277 15.68 10.42 -6.94
CA ARG A 277 16.90 10.97 -6.31
C ARG A 277 17.57 11.92 -7.28
#